data_AF-A0A924N061-F1
#
_entry.id   AF-A0A924N061-F1
#
_cell.length_a   1.000
_cell.length_b   1.000
_cell.length_c   1.000
_cell.angle_alpha   90.00
_cell.angle_beta   90.00
_cell.angle_gamma   90.00
#
_symmetry.space_group_name_H-M   'P 1'
#
loop_
_entity.id
_entity.type
_entity.pdbx_description
1 polymer ?
#
loop_
_entity_poly.entity_id
_entity_poly.type
_entity_poly.pdbx_seq_one_letter_code
_entity_poly.pdbx_strand_id
1 'polypeptide(L)'
;MSAERPVHGVAPGPLQRAFTEGGDLPSMTRSFVAELRGARPQGPYLIAGYSAGGMLALDVACALEREGETVRLILLDSSLHGRRPSLDFVKRWALAQARGVFAARTLGAAAERAAALLSALTGRKARGAPPDWIPRSQVAFAARMIRLSAAYRAQAFSGPTLVIRAMEQGPLEQLHDHDGLLGWSEVLTGPVVQAPVLGGHHDFLREPWVDETARAVSRFLSSFEIAPQGRRLASGTPQRGRPLYNSGAQQETRRWPPTRP
;
A
#
# COMPACT_ATOMS: atom_id res chain seq x y z
N MET A 1 -11.45 -26.71 0.88
CA MET A 1 -11.76 -25.62 1.84
C MET A 1 -10.42 -25.04 2.27
N SER A 2 -10.17 -23.75 2.03
CA SER A 2 -8.97 -23.10 2.58
C SER A 2 -9.09 -23.14 4.10
N ALA A 3 -8.07 -23.63 4.81
CA ALA A 3 -8.04 -23.54 6.26
C ALA A 3 -8.18 -22.06 6.68
N GLU A 4 -8.88 -21.80 7.79
CA GLU A 4 -8.89 -20.48 8.42
C GLU A 4 -7.45 -20.09 8.78
N ARG A 5 -7.07 -18.86 8.43
CA ARG A 5 -5.74 -18.31 8.67
C ARG A 5 -5.83 -17.31 9.82
N PRO A 6 -5.13 -17.50 10.95
CA PRO A 6 -5.18 -16.54 12.05
C PRO A 6 -4.57 -15.21 11.61
N VAL A 7 -5.23 -14.11 11.99
CA VAL A 7 -4.78 -12.74 11.72
C VAL A 7 -4.64 -12.01 13.05
N HIS A 8 -3.44 -11.50 13.32
CA HIS A 8 -3.12 -10.76 14.54
C HIS A 8 -2.91 -9.29 14.19
N GLY A 9 -3.69 -8.40 14.82
CA GLY A 9 -3.47 -6.96 14.78
C GLY A 9 -2.50 -6.55 15.87
N VAL A 10 -1.38 -5.95 15.51
CA VAL A 10 -0.38 -5.43 16.45
C VAL A 10 -0.62 -3.94 16.64
N ALA A 11 -0.71 -3.50 17.89
CA ALA A 11 -0.95 -2.11 18.26
C ALA A 11 0.25 -1.54 19.03
N PRO A 12 0.54 -0.23 18.93
CA PRO A 12 1.65 0.41 19.64
C PRO A 12 1.56 0.30 21.18
N GLY A 13 0.38 -0.01 21.73
CA GLY A 13 0.19 -0.25 23.15
C GLY A 13 0.76 0.89 24.03
N PRO A 14 1.56 0.58 25.06
CA PRO A 14 2.18 1.60 25.92
C PRO A 14 3.07 2.60 25.18
N LEU A 15 3.63 2.22 24.02
CA LEU A 15 4.50 3.09 23.24
C LEU A 15 3.73 4.14 22.44
N GLN A 16 2.41 4.04 22.32
CA GLN A 16 1.60 4.96 21.50
C GLN A 16 1.84 6.42 21.89
N ARG A 17 1.86 6.73 23.19
CA ARG A 17 2.07 8.10 23.67
C ARG A 17 3.47 8.60 23.35
N ALA A 18 4.50 7.85 23.74
CA ALA A 18 5.90 8.19 23.49
C ALA A 18 6.19 8.33 21.99
N PHE A 19 5.60 7.48 21.15
CA PHE A 19 5.70 7.60 19.70
C PHE A 19 4.97 8.84 19.17
N THR A 20 3.78 9.14 19.68
CA THR A 20 3.02 10.32 19.25
C THR A 20 3.81 11.61 19.53
N GLU A 21 4.49 11.68 20.67
CA GLU A 21 5.29 12.83 21.09
C GLU A 21 6.68 12.87 20.40
N GLY A 22 7.42 11.75 20.37
CA GLY A 22 8.80 11.68 19.90
C GLY A 22 8.97 11.17 18.47
N GLY A 23 8.10 10.29 17.98
CA GLY A 23 8.16 9.71 16.63
C GLY A 23 9.28 8.69 16.40
N ASP A 24 9.72 8.01 17.45
CA ASP A 24 10.77 6.99 17.37
C ASP A 24 10.26 5.70 16.70
N LEU A 25 10.29 5.68 15.36
CA LEU A 25 9.94 4.51 14.55
C LEU A 25 10.81 3.28 14.90
N PRO A 26 12.15 3.39 15.02
CA PRO A 26 12.99 2.26 15.44
C PRO A 26 12.55 1.59 16.74
N SER A 27 12.17 2.35 17.78
CA SER A 27 11.66 1.77 19.03
C SER A 27 10.36 1.02 18.83
N MET A 28 9.44 1.55 18.01
CA MET A 28 8.20 0.86 17.69
C MET A 28 8.44 -0.43 16.90
N THR A 29 9.34 -0.41 15.92
CA THR A 29 9.76 -1.60 15.17
C THR A 29 10.32 -2.67 16.09
N ARG A 30 11.23 -2.33 17.02
CA ARG A 30 11.78 -3.30 17.99
C ARG A 30 10.69 -3.93 18.86
N SER A 31 9.72 -3.13 19.30
CA SER A 31 8.59 -3.62 20.09
C SER A 31 7.73 -4.61 19.30
N PHE A 32 7.42 -4.31 18.05
CA PHE A 32 6.62 -5.20 17.20
C PHE A 32 7.35 -6.49 16.86
N VAL A 33 8.67 -6.45 16.60
CA VAL A 33 9.48 -7.65 16.43
C VAL A 33 9.44 -8.51 17.71
N ALA A 34 9.59 -7.91 18.88
CA ALA A 34 9.55 -8.63 20.15
C ALA A 34 8.17 -9.29 20.39
N GLU A 35 7.08 -8.60 20.08
CA GLU A 35 5.72 -9.15 20.20
C GLU A 35 5.49 -10.33 19.22
N LEU A 36 5.91 -10.17 17.96
CA LEU A 36 5.82 -11.23 16.96
C LEU A 36 6.63 -12.47 17.38
N ARG A 37 7.84 -12.27 17.94
CA ARG A 37 8.68 -13.36 18.46
C ARG A 37 8.07 -14.04 19.69
N GLY A 38 7.41 -13.27 20.55
CA GLY A 38 6.69 -13.81 21.71
C GLY A 38 5.53 -14.73 21.30
N ALA A 39 4.79 -14.36 20.25
CA ALA A 39 3.71 -15.18 19.71
C ALA A 39 4.21 -16.36 18.86
N ARG A 40 5.23 -16.12 18.04
CA ARG A 40 5.82 -17.10 17.14
C ARG A 40 7.34 -16.91 17.07
N PRO A 41 8.13 -17.74 17.78
CA PRO A 41 9.58 -17.57 17.87
C PRO A 41 10.35 -17.69 16.55
N GLN A 42 9.82 -18.44 15.56
CA GLN A 42 10.47 -18.68 14.27
C GLN A 42 9.44 -18.60 13.13
N GLY A 43 9.88 -18.15 11.96
CA GLY A 43 9.04 -17.94 10.79
C GLY A 43 8.48 -19.24 10.16
N PRO A 44 7.98 -19.15 8.91
CA PRO A 44 7.89 -17.94 8.10
C PRO A 44 6.92 -16.89 8.70
N TYR A 45 7.28 -15.62 8.58
CA TYR A 45 6.43 -14.49 8.93
C TYR A 45 5.68 -13.97 7.71
N LEU A 46 4.40 -13.65 7.90
CA LEU A 46 3.59 -12.90 6.96
C LEU A 46 3.21 -11.58 7.63
N ILE A 47 3.66 -10.47 7.07
CA ILE A 47 3.49 -9.14 7.65
C ILE A 47 2.70 -8.30 6.68
N ALA A 48 1.66 -7.63 7.17
CA ALA A 48 0.84 -6.72 6.38
C ALA A 48 0.83 -5.33 7.00
N GLY A 49 0.89 -4.28 6.18
CA GLY A 49 0.80 -2.90 6.61
C GLY A 49 -0.14 -2.10 5.72
N TYR A 50 -1.11 -1.43 6.35
CA TYR A 50 -2.06 -0.53 5.69
C TYR A 50 -1.58 0.91 5.75
N SER A 51 -1.64 1.62 4.61
CA SER A 51 -1.33 3.05 4.54
C SER A 51 0.03 3.37 5.18
N ALA A 52 0.14 4.36 6.05
CA ALA A 52 1.38 4.67 6.78
C ALA A 52 1.92 3.49 7.61
N GLY A 53 1.09 2.52 7.99
CA GLY A 53 1.51 1.28 8.63
C GLY A 53 2.39 0.40 7.75
N GLY A 54 2.38 0.58 6.42
CA GLY A 54 3.28 -0.11 5.49
C GLY A 54 4.77 0.19 5.75
N MET A 55 5.09 1.38 6.26
CA MET A 55 6.48 1.72 6.66
C MET A 55 6.95 0.86 7.82
N LEU A 56 6.09 0.68 8.83
CA LEU A 56 6.40 -0.18 9.97
C LEU A 56 6.43 -1.65 9.57
N ALA A 57 5.49 -2.09 8.73
CA ALA A 57 5.50 -3.44 8.20
C ALA A 57 6.79 -3.75 7.45
N LEU A 58 7.29 -2.81 6.63
CA LEU A 58 8.59 -2.95 5.98
C LEU A 58 9.74 -2.99 7.00
N ASP A 59 9.80 -2.06 7.96
CA ASP A 59 10.89 -2.03 8.94
C ASP A 59 10.96 -3.32 9.78
N VAL A 60 9.79 -3.86 10.18
CA VAL A 60 9.69 -5.15 10.88
C VAL A 60 10.12 -6.30 9.97
N ALA A 61 9.71 -6.28 8.69
CA ALA A 61 10.09 -7.29 7.72
C ALA A 61 11.60 -7.31 7.45
N CYS A 62 12.22 -6.13 7.23
CA CYS A 62 13.67 -5.98 7.09
C CYS A 62 14.40 -6.42 8.36
N ALA A 63 13.88 -6.11 9.55
CA ALA A 63 14.51 -6.53 10.80
C ALA A 63 14.57 -8.06 10.93
N LEU A 64 13.45 -8.75 10.66
CA LEU A 64 13.38 -10.21 10.68
C LEU A 64 14.20 -10.86 9.55
N GLU A 65 14.20 -10.27 8.35
CA GLU A 65 15.02 -10.74 7.22
C GLU A 65 16.52 -10.69 7.52
N ARG A 66 16.99 -9.59 8.15
CA ARG A 66 18.40 -9.48 8.59
C ARG A 66 18.79 -10.51 9.65
N GLU A 67 17.82 -11.04 10.39
CA GLU A 67 18.00 -12.12 11.35
C GLU A 67 17.93 -13.52 10.70
N GLY A 68 17.77 -13.59 9.38
CA GLY A 68 17.72 -14.85 8.62
C GLY A 68 16.33 -15.47 8.52
N GLU A 69 15.27 -14.78 8.94
CA GLU A 69 13.92 -15.30 8.84
C GLU A 69 13.37 -15.22 7.42
N THR A 70 12.52 -16.17 7.07
CA THR A 70 11.72 -16.09 5.85
C THR A 70 10.53 -15.18 6.09
N VAL A 71 10.45 -14.06 5.36
CA VAL A 71 9.39 -13.06 5.51
C VAL A 71 8.68 -12.83 4.17
N ARG A 72 7.35 -12.74 4.22
CA ARG A 72 6.50 -12.25 3.13
C ARG A 72 5.83 -10.96 3.58
N LEU A 73 5.78 -9.98 2.70
CA LEU A 73 5.24 -8.65 2.97
C LEU A 73 3.98 -8.38 2.15
N ILE A 74 2.99 -7.74 2.75
CA ILE A 74 1.80 -7.22 2.07
C ILE A 74 1.69 -5.72 2.38
N LEU A 75 1.74 -4.90 1.34
CA LEU A 75 1.52 -3.47 1.41
C LEU A 75 0.09 -3.19 0.91
N LEU A 76 -0.78 -2.73 1.81
CA LEU A 76 -2.18 -2.44 1.54
C LEU A 76 -2.34 -0.94 1.30
N ASP A 77 -2.36 -0.56 0.02
CA ASP A 77 -2.47 0.82 -0.46
C ASP A 77 -1.58 1.81 0.31
N SER A 78 -0.32 1.43 0.48
CA SER A 78 0.69 2.17 1.22
C SER A 78 1.65 2.83 0.25
N SER A 79 1.81 4.16 0.30
CA SER A 79 2.78 4.86 -0.55
C SER A 79 4.08 5.22 0.17
N LEU A 80 5.21 5.09 -0.52
CA LEU A 80 6.50 5.58 -0.07
C LEU A 80 6.68 7.04 -0.49
N HIS A 81 6.56 7.96 0.47
CA HIS A 81 6.52 9.41 0.22
C HIS A 81 7.91 10.04 0.00
N GLY A 82 8.99 9.32 0.36
CA GLY A 82 10.37 9.83 0.25
C GLY A 82 10.92 9.93 -1.17
N ARG A 83 10.25 9.29 -2.16
CA ARG A 83 10.69 9.28 -3.56
C ARG A 83 9.98 10.34 -4.37
N ARG A 84 10.76 11.21 -5.02
CA ARG A 84 10.21 12.24 -5.90
C ARG A 84 10.03 11.68 -7.31
N PRO A 85 8.86 11.91 -7.95
CA PRO A 85 8.67 11.55 -9.34
C PRO A 85 9.61 12.35 -10.25
N SER A 86 9.89 11.80 -11.43
CA SER A 86 10.65 12.53 -12.46
C SER A 86 9.89 13.78 -12.93
N LEU A 87 10.63 14.79 -13.39
CA LEU A 87 10.03 16.02 -13.93
C LEU A 87 9.07 15.73 -15.10
N ASP A 88 9.41 14.76 -15.95
CA ASP A 88 8.56 14.39 -17.09
C ASP A 88 7.27 13.71 -16.66
N PHE A 89 7.32 12.88 -15.60
CA PHE A 89 6.10 12.35 -15.00
C PHE A 89 5.22 13.49 -14.47
N VAL A 90 5.79 14.42 -13.70
CA VAL A 90 5.06 15.58 -13.15
C VAL A 90 4.41 16.41 -14.25
N LYS A 91 5.12 16.68 -15.36
CA LYS A 91 4.57 17.41 -16.50
C LYS A 91 3.37 16.68 -17.13
N ARG A 92 3.50 15.37 -17.39
CA ARG A 92 2.41 14.57 -17.96
C ARG A 92 1.21 14.49 -17.03
N TRP A 93 1.46 14.30 -15.74
CA TRP A 93 0.44 14.31 -14.70
C TRP A 93 -0.29 15.66 -14.67
N ALA A 94 0.43 16.77 -14.61
CA ALA A 94 -0.16 18.11 -14.56
C ALA A 94 -1.05 18.39 -15.79
N LEU A 95 -0.58 17.99 -16.98
CA LEU A 95 -1.37 18.08 -18.20
C LEU A 95 -2.63 17.22 -18.16
N ALA A 96 -2.57 16.01 -17.59
CA ALA A 96 -3.74 15.16 -17.39
C ALA A 96 -4.74 15.78 -16.42
N GLN A 97 -4.27 16.38 -15.31
CA GLN A 97 -5.13 17.09 -14.35
C GLN A 97 -5.84 18.28 -15.02
N ALA A 98 -5.08 19.11 -15.77
CA ALA A 98 -5.65 20.24 -16.51
C ALA A 98 -6.72 19.79 -17.51
N ARG A 99 -6.43 18.76 -18.31
CA ARG A 99 -7.42 18.16 -19.23
C ARG A 99 -8.66 17.65 -18.50
N GLY A 100 -8.49 17.03 -17.33
CA GLY A 100 -9.62 16.56 -16.50
C GLY A 100 -10.53 17.70 -16.03
N VAL A 101 -9.97 18.87 -15.69
CA VAL A 101 -10.74 20.07 -15.35
C VAL A 101 -11.49 20.60 -16.59
N PHE A 102 -10.80 20.75 -17.72
CA PHE A 102 -11.42 21.27 -18.96
C PHE A 102 -12.47 20.32 -19.57
N ALA A 103 -12.30 19.01 -19.42
CA ALA A 103 -13.24 18.01 -19.91
C ALA A 103 -14.44 17.77 -18.98
N ALA A 104 -14.50 18.45 -17.82
CA ALA A 104 -15.61 18.31 -16.89
C ALA A 104 -16.92 18.79 -17.55
N ARG A 105 -17.97 17.96 -17.43
CA ARG A 105 -19.27 18.21 -18.09
C ARG A 105 -20.07 19.35 -17.47
N THR A 106 -19.71 19.78 -16.27
CA THR A 106 -20.40 20.83 -15.50
C THR A 106 -19.37 21.72 -14.80
N LEU A 107 -19.76 22.97 -14.53
CA LEU A 107 -18.92 23.91 -13.76
C LEU A 107 -18.64 23.39 -12.34
N GLY A 108 -19.61 22.74 -11.70
CA GLY A 108 -19.43 22.12 -10.39
C GLY A 108 -18.35 21.02 -10.41
N ALA A 109 -18.42 20.11 -11.38
CA ALA A 109 -17.43 19.04 -11.51
C ALA A 109 -16.04 19.56 -11.92
N ALA A 110 -15.95 20.71 -12.60
CA ALA A 110 -14.69 21.39 -12.87
C ALA A 110 -14.11 21.99 -11.58
N ALA A 111 -14.94 22.67 -10.78
CA ALA A 111 -14.55 23.28 -9.52
C ALA A 111 -14.08 22.23 -8.50
N GLU A 112 -14.76 21.10 -8.37
CA GLU A 112 -14.35 19.99 -7.50
C GLU A 112 -12.96 19.45 -7.87
N ARG A 113 -12.71 19.22 -9.18
CA ARG A 113 -11.40 18.76 -9.66
C ARG A 113 -10.30 19.79 -9.40
N ALA A 114 -10.58 21.07 -9.66
CA ALA A 114 -9.63 22.16 -9.38
C ALA A 114 -9.33 22.27 -7.88
N ALA A 115 -10.34 22.14 -7.02
CA ALA A 115 -10.19 22.14 -5.57
C ALA A 115 -9.37 20.93 -5.08
N ALA A 116 -9.61 19.73 -5.62
CA ALA A 116 -8.82 18.54 -5.32
C ALA A 116 -7.34 18.71 -5.72
N LEU A 117 -7.09 19.28 -6.90
CA LEU A 117 -5.74 19.58 -7.38
C LEU A 117 -5.03 20.60 -6.48
N LEU A 118 -5.70 21.71 -6.15
CA LEU A 118 -5.17 22.72 -5.23
C LEU A 118 -4.89 22.12 -3.85
N SER A 119 -5.75 21.24 -3.37
CA SER A 119 -5.58 20.56 -2.08
C SER A 119 -4.35 19.65 -2.08
N ALA A 120 -4.11 18.91 -3.17
CA ALA A 120 -2.92 18.09 -3.36
C ALA A 120 -1.64 18.93 -3.38
N LEU A 121 -1.62 20.02 -4.16
CA LEU A 121 -0.44 20.90 -4.29
C LEU A 121 -0.13 21.69 -3.01
N THR A 122 -1.14 22.06 -2.24
CA THR A 122 -0.96 22.81 -0.97
C THR A 122 -0.83 21.90 0.26
N GLY A 123 -0.96 20.59 0.10
CA GLY A 123 -0.98 19.63 1.22
C GLY A 123 -2.19 19.81 2.16
N ARG A 124 -3.26 20.46 1.70
CA ARG A 124 -4.45 20.77 2.53
C ARG A 124 -5.22 19.51 2.91
N LYS A 125 -5.27 18.49 2.04
CA LYS A 125 -5.95 17.20 2.30
C LYS A 125 -5.31 16.45 3.49
N ALA A 126 -4.00 16.58 3.69
CA ALA A 126 -3.30 16.05 4.87
C ALA A 126 -3.69 16.77 6.19
N ARG A 127 -4.49 17.84 6.12
CA ARG A 127 -5.04 18.59 7.26
C ARG A 127 -6.57 18.47 7.38
N GLY A 128 -7.21 17.61 6.57
CA GLY A 128 -8.65 17.36 6.64
C GLY A 128 -9.06 16.63 7.92
N ALA A 129 -10.37 16.59 8.19
CA ALA A 129 -10.89 15.77 9.29
C ALA A 129 -10.52 14.29 9.05
N PRO A 130 -10.06 13.56 10.08
CA PRO A 130 -9.80 12.14 9.96
C PRO A 130 -11.10 11.40 9.58
N PRO A 131 -11.02 10.28 8.83
CA PRO A 131 -12.16 9.42 8.60
C PRO A 131 -12.88 9.07 9.92
N ASP A 132 -14.21 8.97 9.84
CA ASP A 132 -15.12 8.74 10.96
C ASP A 132 -14.85 7.44 11.74
N TRP A 133 -14.31 6.43 11.07
CA TRP A 133 -13.89 5.16 11.66
C TRP A 133 -12.59 5.25 12.47
N ILE A 134 -11.82 6.33 12.39
CA ILE A 134 -10.64 6.54 13.23
C ILE A 134 -11.10 7.04 14.61
N PRO A 135 -10.87 6.28 15.69
CA PRO A 135 -11.22 6.74 17.03
C PRO A 135 -10.50 8.04 17.36
N ARG A 136 -11.17 8.96 18.07
CA ARG A 136 -10.58 10.25 18.48
C ARG A 136 -9.24 10.09 19.21
N SER A 137 -9.09 9.01 19.99
CA SER A 137 -7.85 8.66 20.69
C SER A 137 -6.68 8.30 19.78
N GLN A 138 -6.94 7.92 18.52
CA GLN A 138 -5.94 7.51 17.53
C GLN A 138 -5.58 8.62 16.54
N VAL A 139 -6.31 9.74 16.53
CA VAL A 139 -6.10 10.82 15.54
C VAL A 139 -4.69 11.42 15.64
N ALA A 140 -4.19 11.67 16.85
CA ALA A 140 -2.85 12.22 17.04
C ALA A 140 -1.76 11.23 16.58
N PHE A 141 -1.94 9.95 16.88
CA PHE A 141 -1.04 8.88 16.44
C PHE A 141 -1.03 8.76 14.91
N ALA A 142 -2.21 8.71 14.26
CA ALA A 142 -2.34 8.66 12.81
C ALA A 142 -1.71 9.90 12.14
N ALA A 143 -1.95 11.10 12.68
CA ALA A 143 -1.33 12.33 12.19
C ALA A 143 0.19 12.29 12.33
N ARG A 144 0.73 11.72 13.42
CA ARG A 144 2.18 11.55 13.61
C ARG A 144 2.76 10.58 12.58
N MET A 145 2.12 9.45 12.34
CA MET A 145 2.51 8.46 11.31
C MET A 145 2.58 9.10 9.92
N ILE A 146 1.56 9.87 9.53
CA ILE A 146 1.51 10.56 8.24
C ILE A 146 2.64 11.60 8.12
N ARG A 147 2.92 12.37 9.19
CA ARG A 147 4.00 13.37 9.15
C ARG A 147 5.37 12.74 9.01
N LEU A 148 5.60 11.60 9.67
CA LEU A 148 6.87 10.89 9.59
C LEU A 148 7.10 10.26 8.22
N SER A 149 6.05 9.90 7.48
CA SER A 149 6.20 9.28 6.16
C SER A 149 6.97 10.14 5.16
N ALA A 150 6.83 11.46 5.24
CA ALA A 150 7.52 12.40 4.38
C ALA A 150 9.06 12.38 4.55
N ALA A 151 9.55 12.02 5.74
CA ALA A 151 10.98 11.93 6.07
C ALA A 151 11.48 10.48 6.15
N TYR A 152 10.58 9.50 6.00
CA TYR A 152 10.89 8.08 6.12
C TYR A 152 11.83 7.63 5.01
N ARG A 153 12.85 6.85 5.38
CA ARG A 153 13.82 6.24 4.47
C ARG A 153 13.67 4.73 4.57
N ALA A 154 13.04 4.15 3.55
CA ALA A 154 12.86 2.72 3.45
C ALA A 154 14.19 1.98 3.29
N GLN A 155 14.28 0.83 3.95
CA GLN A 155 15.37 -0.13 3.76
C GLN A 155 15.03 -1.07 2.61
N ALA A 156 16.03 -1.61 1.94
CA ALA A 156 15.80 -2.62 0.90
C ALA A 156 15.25 -3.91 1.54
N PHE A 157 14.30 -4.56 0.87
CA PHE A 157 13.69 -5.81 1.29
C PHE A 157 13.64 -6.78 0.12
N SER A 158 14.16 -8.00 0.33
CA SER A 158 14.33 -9.00 -0.72
C SER A 158 13.27 -10.11 -0.70
N GLY A 159 12.44 -10.15 0.36
CA GLY A 159 11.35 -11.11 0.48
C GLY A 159 10.21 -10.88 -0.52
N PRO A 160 9.40 -11.92 -0.81
CA PRO A 160 8.22 -11.77 -1.64
C PRO A 160 7.26 -10.71 -1.11
N THR A 161 6.81 -9.82 -1.98
CA THR A 161 5.94 -8.70 -1.62
C THR A 161 4.70 -8.63 -2.49
N LEU A 162 3.53 -8.50 -1.85
CA LEU A 162 2.29 -8.11 -2.50
C LEU A 162 2.06 -6.61 -2.30
N VAL A 163 1.88 -5.87 -3.39
CA VAL A 163 1.44 -4.47 -3.38
C VAL A 163 -0.01 -4.43 -3.84
N ILE A 164 -0.93 -4.26 -2.89
CA ILE A 164 -2.34 -3.96 -3.18
C ILE A 164 -2.47 -2.45 -3.36
N ARG A 165 -3.13 -2.05 -4.44
CA ARG A 165 -3.28 -0.64 -4.83
C ARG A 165 -4.75 -0.35 -5.11
N ALA A 166 -5.31 0.63 -4.40
CA ALA A 166 -6.65 1.10 -4.65
C ALA A 166 -6.71 1.82 -6.01
N MET A 167 -7.73 1.53 -6.82
CA MET A 167 -7.87 2.09 -8.16
C MET A 167 -8.39 3.53 -8.14
N GLU A 168 -9.19 3.91 -7.14
CA GLU A 168 -9.70 5.28 -7.00
C GLU A 168 -8.67 6.16 -6.28
N GLN A 169 -7.80 6.79 -7.07
CA GLN A 169 -6.76 7.67 -6.59
C GLN A 169 -7.10 9.14 -6.84
N GLY A 170 -6.94 9.96 -5.81
CA GLY A 170 -6.91 11.41 -5.97
C GLY A 170 -5.59 11.90 -6.57
N PRO A 171 -5.48 13.22 -6.83
CA PRO A 171 -4.31 13.78 -7.49
C PRO A 171 -2.99 13.57 -6.71
N LEU A 172 -3.04 13.59 -5.38
CA LEU A 172 -1.86 13.38 -4.54
C LEU A 172 -1.42 11.92 -4.57
N GLU A 173 -2.36 11.00 -4.47
CA GLU A 173 -2.13 9.57 -4.51
C GLU A 173 -1.50 9.16 -5.86
N GLN A 174 -1.98 9.74 -6.97
CA GLN A 174 -1.39 9.54 -8.31
C GLN A 174 0.06 10.05 -8.42
N LEU A 175 0.42 11.13 -7.71
CA LEU A 175 1.81 11.62 -7.70
C LEU A 175 2.76 10.63 -6.99
N HIS A 176 2.27 9.98 -5.94
CA HIS A 176 3.05 8.98 -5.22
C HIS A 176 3.16 7.66 -6.00
N ASP A 177 2.13 7.29 -6.77
CA ASP A 177 2.09 6.08 -7.61
C ASP A 177 2.80 6.22 -8.98
N HIS A 178 3.95 6.88 -8.99
CA HIS A 178 4.66 7.22 -10.23
C HIS A 178 5.40 6.03 -10.88
N ASP A 179 5.52 4.91 -10.18
CA ASP A 179 6.17 3.68 -10.63
C ASP A 179 5.21 2.48 -10.74
N GLY A 180 3.92 2.70 -10.47
CA GLY A 180 2.91 1.64 -10.40
C GLY A 180 3.03 0.73 -9.17
N LEU A 181 4.00 0.96 -8.29
CA LEU A 181 4.18 0.26 -7.02
C LEU A 181 4.14 1.24 -5.86
N LEU A 182 3.37 2.34 -5.98
CA LEU A 182 3.21 3.34 -4.91
C LEU A 182 4.54 3.89 -4.37
N GLY A 183 5.58 3.95 -5.21
CA GLY A 183 6.91 4.45 -4.87
C GLY A 183 7.89 3.39 -4.33
N TRP A 184 7.48 2.13 -4.19
CA TRP A 184 8.28 1.07 -3.58
C TRP A 184 9.30 0.40 -4.52
N SER A 185 9.30 0.70 -5.82
CA SER A 185 10.08 -0.06 -6.83
C SER A 185 11.60 -0.11 -6.60
N GLU A 186 12.19 0.87 -5.91
CA GLU A 186 13.64 0.89 -5.66
C GLU A 186 14.07 0.07 -4.44
N VAL A 187 13.16 -0.15 -3.49
CA VAL A 187 13.49 -0.80 -2.21
C VAL A 187 13.00 -2.24 -2.16
N LEU A 188 11.97 -2.59 -2.93
CA LEU A 188 11.55 -3.98 -3.10
C LEU A 188 12.44 -4.65 -4.16
N THR A 189 13.43 -5.42 -3.70
CA THR A 189 14.42 -6.08 -4.57
C THR A 189 14.07 -7.53 -4.86
N GLY A 190 13.09 -8.08 -4.14
CA GLY A 190 12.56 -9.44 -4.30
C GLY A 190 11.44 -9.57 -5.34
N PRO A 191 10.78 -10.75 -5.39
CA PRO A 191 9.58 -10.94 -6.19
C PRO A 191 8.45 -10.02 -5.74
N VAL A 192 7.91 -9.21 -6.66
CA VAL A 192 6.78 -8.31 -6.38
C VAL A 192 5.57 -8.72 -7.20
N VAL A 193 4.44 -8.90 -6.53
CA VAL A 193 3.12 -9.07 -7.15
C VAL A 193 2.32 -7.80 -6.91
N GLN A 194 1.80 -7.22 -7.98
CA GLN A 194 0.88 -6.08 -7.89
C GLN A 194 -0.57 -6.57 -8.02
N ALA A 195 -1.46 -6.03 -7.19
CA ALA A 195 -2.89 -6.28 -7.26
C ALA A 195 -3.67 -4.95 -7.20
N PRO A 196 -4.10 -4.37 -8.35
CA PRO A 196 -5.08 -3.30 -8.32
C PRO A 196 -6.43 -3.85 -7.79
N VAL A 197 -7.10 -3.08 -6.93
CA VAL A 197 -8.42 -3.42 -6.36
C VAL A 197 -9.36 -2.24 -6.49
N LEU A 198 -10.66 -2.50 -6.64
CA LEU A 198 -11.68 -1.46 -6.72
C LEU A 198 -11.81 -0.70 -5.39
N GLY A 199 -12.38 0.51 -5.47
CA GLY A 199 -12.50 1.44 -4.35
C GLY A 199 -11.30 2.37 -4.19
N GLY A 200 -11.40 3.23 -3.18
CA GLY A 200 -10.38 4.18 -2.76
C GLY A 200 -9.68 3.77 -1.47
N HIS A 201 -8.67 4.56 -1.08
CA HIS A 201 -7.77 4.30 0.04
C HIS A 201 -8.47 3.94 1.38
N HIS A 202 -9.70 4.40 1.60
CA HIS A 202 -10.43 4.22 2.86
C HIS A 202 -11.53 3.15 2.81
N ASP A 203 -11.87 2.60 1.64
CA ASP A 203 -13.00 1.68 1.49
C ASP A 203 -12.65 0.34 0.82
N PHE A 204 -11.48 0.17 0.20
CA PHE A 204 -11.11 -1.10 -0.46
C PHE A 204 -10.99 -2.31 0.49
N LEU A 205 -10.89 -2.06 1.80
CA LEU A 205 -10.91 -3.07 2.88
C LEU A 205 -12.32 -3.27 3.48
N ARG A 206 -13.35 -2.71 2.86
CA ARG A 206 -14.75 -2.77 3.32
C ARG A 206 -15.63 -3.30 2.20
N GLU A 207 -16.86 -3.70 2.54
CA GLU A 207 -17.84 -4.06 1.53
C GLU A 207 -18.12 -2.89 0.58
N PRO A 208 -18.27 -3.13 -0.74
CA PRO A 208 -18.29 -4.44 -1.41
C PRO A 208 -16.91 -4.96 -1.89
N TRP A 209 -15.82 -4.25 -1.58
CA TRP A 209 -14.50 -4.47 -2.18
C TRP A 209 -13.59 -5.44 -1.41
N VAL A 210 -13.86 -5.65 -0.11
CA VAL A 210 -13.03 -6.47 0.79
C VAL A 210 -12.77 -7.88 0.25
N ASP A 211 -13.76 -8.43 -0.44
CA ASP A 211 -13.74 -9.74 -1.08
C ASP A 211 -12.68 -9.85 -2.19
N GLU A 212 -12.54 -8.79 -3.00
CA GLU A 212 -11.51 -8.72 -4.04
C GLU A 212 -10.11 -8.62 -3.43
N THR A 213 -9.98 -7.80 -2.38
CA THR A 213 -8.74 -7.67 -1.60
C THR A 213 -8.33 -9.02 -0.98
N ALA A 214 -9.26 -9.74 -0.36
CA ALA A 214 -9.00 -11.06 0.22
C ALA A 214 -8.61 -12.10 -0.84
N ARG A 215 -9.22 -12.05 -2.04
CA ARG A 215 -8.83 -12.89 -3.18
C ARG A 215 -7.41 -12.58 -3.67
N ALA A 216 -7.02 -11.30 -3.73
CA ALA A 216 -5.66 -10.91 -4.09
C ALA A 216 -4.62 -11.46 -3.10
N VAL A 217 -4.88 -11.33 -1.80
CA VAL A 217 -4.04 -11.90 -0.73
C VAL A 217 -3.96 -13.42 -0.87
N SER A 218 -5.09 -14.11 -1.07
CA SER A 218 -5.12 -15.57 -1.19
C SER A 218 -4.29 -16.07 -2.37
N ARG A 219 -4.41 -15.41 -3.54
CA ARG A 219 -3.60 -15.75 -4.73
C ARG A 219 -2.10 -15.59 -4.49
N PHE A 220 -1.70 -14.50 -3.84
CA PHE A 220 -0.32 -14.27 -3.47
C PHE A 220 0.20 -15.34 -2.51
N LEU A 221 -0.60 -15.74 -1.52
CA LEU A 221 -0.15 -16.77 -0.57
C LEU A 221 0.03 -18.12 -1.25
N SER A 222 -0.91 -18.49 -2.13
CA SER A 222 -0.83 -19.75 -2.88
C SER A 222 0.37 -19.82 -3.85
N SER A 223 0.84 -18.69 -4.40
CA SER A 223 2.02 -18.69 -5.29
C SER A 223 3.32 -19.07 -4.58
N PHE A 224 3.34 -19.05 -3.25
CA PHE A 224 4.50 -19.43 -2.43
C PHE A 224 4.24 -20.63 -1.51
N GLU A 225 3.08 -21.29 -1.65
CA GLU A 225 2.77 -22.55 -0.94
C GLU A 225 3.19 -23.78 -1.76
N ILE A 226 3.42 -23.64 -3.08
CA ILE A 226 3.91 -24.74 -3.91
C ILE A 226 5.44 -24.87 -3.77
N ALA A 227 5.85 -25.61 -2.75
CA ALA A 227 7.06 -26.43 -2.79
C ALA A 227 6.90 -27.67 -1.90
N PRO A 228 6.35 -28.79 -2.41
CA PRO A 228 6.62 -30.09 -1.82
C PRO A 228 7.95 -30.62 -2.38
N GLN A 229 8.94 -30.70 -1.48
CA GLN A 229 10.09 -31.61 -1.49
C GLN A 229 10.92 -31.77 -2.78
N GLY A 230 12.18 -31.36 -2.69
CA GLY A 230 13.29 -32.09 -3.28
C GLY A 230 13.44 -32.03 -4.81
N ARG A 231 13.97 -30.91 -5.32
CA ARG A 231 15.00 -30.95 -6.37
C ARG A 231 15.76 -29.63 -6.42
N ARG A 232 17.03 -29.69 -6.04
CA ARG A 232 18.04 -28.72 -6.46
C ARG A 232 18.06 -28.79 -7.99
N LEU A 233 17.57 -27.75 -8.67
CA LEU A 233 17.91 -27.52 -10.07
C LEU A 233 18.94 -26.38 -10.12
N ALA A 234 19.97 -26.66 -10.90
CA ALA A 234 21.21 -25.92 -10.96
C ALA A 234 21.02 -24.44 -11.33
N SER A 235 21.99 -23.65 -10.90
CA SER A 235 22.22 -22.25 -11.24
C SER A 235 21.95 -21.93 -12.71
N GLY A 236 20.91 -21.13 -12.95
CA GLY A 236 20.65 -20.47 -14.22
C GLY A 236 20.26 -19.01 -13.94
N THR A 237 21.08 -18.08 -14.40
CA THR A 237 20.92 -16.63 -14.26
C THR A 237 19.55 -16.16 -14.78
N PRO A 238 18.76 -15.34 -14.04
CA PRO A 238 17.51 -14.82 -14.58
C PRO A 238 17.81 -13.71 -15.60
N GLN A 239 17.47 -13.94 -16.87
CA GLN A 239 17.37 -12.89 -17.87
C GLN A 239 16.21 -11.95 -17.51
N ARG A 240 16.47 -10.64 -17.60
CA ARG A 240 15.49 -9.57 -17.36
C ARG A 240 14.30 -9.70 -18.32
N GLY A 241 13.15 -10.14 -17.81
CA GLY A 241 11.88 -10.18 -18.55
C GLY A 241 11.24 -8.79 -18.64
N ARG A 242 10.92 -8.38 -19.87
CA ARG A 242 10.12 -7.17 -20.19
C ARG A 242 8.68 -7.31 -19.64
N PRO A 243 8.01 -6.21 -19.28
CA PRO A 243 6.60 -6.24 -18.87
C PRO A 243 5.71 -6.61 -20.07
N LEU A 244 4.92 -7.67 -19.92
CA LEU A 244 3.86 -8.05 -20.87
C LEU A 244 2.64 -7.15 -20.61
N TYR A 245 2.47 -6.11 -21.42
CA TYR A 245 1.19 -5.43 -21.57
C TYR A 245 0.27 -6.31 -22.43
N ASN A 246 -0.85 -6.77 -21.86
CA ASN A 246 -1.94 -7.35 -22.65
C ASN A 246 -3.03 -6.29 -22.84
N SER A 247 -3.01 -5.61 -23.99
CA SER A 247 -4.07 -4.74 -24.46
C SER A 247 -5.09 -5.59 -25.22
N GLY A 248 -6.24 -5.87 -24.61
CA GLY A 248 -7.28 -6.64 -25.29
C GLY A 248 -8.44 -7.05 -24.39
N ALA A 249 -9.23 -6.09 -23.90
CA ALA A 249 -10.58 -6.37 -23.45
C ALA A 249 -11.51 -5.32 -24.09
N GLN A 250 -12.26 -5.78 -25.09
CA GLN A 250 -13.33 -5.03 -25.72
C GLN A 250 -14.36 -4.63 -24.66
N GLN A 251 -14.82 -3.38 -24.77
CA GLN A 251 -15.89 -2.83 -23.95
C GLN A 251 -17.22 -3.52 -24.32
N GLU A 252 -17.69 -4.44 -23.49
CA GLU A 252 -19.12 -4.75 -23.44
C GLU A 252 -19.79 -3.84 -22.43
N THR A 253 -20.63 -2.94 -22.92
CA THR A 253 -21.42 -2.00 -22.14
C THR A 253 -22.62 -2.72 -21.53
N ARG A 254 -22.54 -3.13 -20.27
CA ARG A 254 -23.74 -3.49 -19.49
C ARG A 254 -24.32 -2.24 -18.83
N ARG A 255 -25.42 -1.74 -19.38
CA ARG A 255 -26.28 -0.74 -18.74
C ARG A 255 -27.03 -1.38 -17.58
N TRP A 256 -26.89 -0.84 -16.37
CA TRP A 256 -27.75 -1.19 -15.24
C TRP A 256 -29.00 -0.27 -15.24
N PRO A 257 -30.20 -0.78 -14.92
CA PRO A 257 -31.41 0.02 -14.90
C PRO A 257 -31.44 0.98 -13.69
N PRO A 258 -32.18 2.10 -13.79
CA PRO A 258 -32.26 3.09 -12.71
C PRO A 258 -33.08 2.54 -11.55
N THR A 259 -32.53 2.67 -10.33
CA THR A 259 -33.31 2.56 -9.10
C THR A 259 -34.30 3.74 -9.05
N ARG A 260 -35.55 3.42 -8.76
CA ARG A 260 -36.66 4.35 -8.57
C ARG A 260 -37.25 4.11 -7.18
N PRO A 261 -37.94 5.12 -6.64
CA PRO A 261 -37.38 6.17 -5.77
C PRO A 261 -37.35 5.79 -4.29
#